data_AF-A0A8T4NQC0-F1
#
_entry.id   AF-A0A8T4NQC0-F1
#
_cell.length_a   1.000
_cell.length_b   1.000
_cell.length_c   1.000
_cell.angle_alpha   90.00
_cell.angle_beta   90.00
_cell.angle_gamma   90.00
#
_symmetry.space_group_name_H-M   'P 1'
#
loop_
_entity.id
_entity.type
_entity.pdbx_description
1 polymer ?
#
loop_
_entity_poly.entity_id
_entity_poly.type
_entity_poly.pdbx_seq_one_letter_code
_entity_poly.pdbx_strand_id
1 'polypeptide(L)'
;MNRAIGIRLPKEILEKIEEMSKTEMEDRSTIIRKLVIEGYLNLIKKKSAEEYIGGRITLSQASKLAGLTLWEMEEYLLSQGFISRYSIDNLEKEMKILK
;
A
#
# COMPACT_ATOMS: atom_id res chain seq x y z
N MET A 1 -14.41 15.81 11.08
CA MET A 1 -14.34 15.87 12.55
C MET A 1 -13.10 15.12 12.99
N ASN A 2 -12.20 15.75 13.75
CA ASN A 2 -11.04 15.08 14.33
C ASN A 2 -11.36 14.67 15.78
N ARG A 3 -10.86 13.51 16.21
CA ARG A 3 -10.99 13.01 17.58
C ARG A 3 -9.60 12.72 18.15
N ALA A 4 -9.39 13.04 19.42
CA ALA A 4 -8.14 12.74 20.11
C ALA A 4 -8.10 11.24 20.50
N ILE A 5 -6.93 10.63 20.35
CA ILE A 5 -6.64 9.26 20.78
C ILE A 5 -5.32 9.26 21.54
N GLY A 6 -5.28 8.55 22.68
CA GLY A 6 -4.06 8.33 23.46
C GLY A 6 -3.50 6.95 23.19
N ILE A 7 -2.22 6.85 22.83
CA ILE A 7 -1.51 5.59 22.62
C ILE A 7 -0.18 5.60 23.37
N ARG A 8 0.30 4.41 23.77
CA ARG A 8 1.67 4.25 24.30
C ARG A 8 2.59 3.85 23.16
N LEU A 9 3.71 4.56 23.02
CA LEU A 9 4.76 4.29 22.05
C LEU A 9 6.09 4.03 22.75
N PRO A 10 6.98 3.20 22.17
CA PRO A 10 8.35 3.05 22.65
C PRO A 10 9.06 4.41 22.72
N LYS A 11 9.92 4.57 23.74
CA LYS A 11 10.63 5.83 23.98
C LYS A 11 11.48 6.24 22.78
N GLU A 12 12.13 5.26 22.15
CA GLU A 12 13.00 5.44 21.00
C GLU A 12 12.25 6.03 19.79
N ILE A 13 10.98 5.65 19.61
CA ILE A 13 10.14 6.19 18.53
C ILE A 13 9.73 7.62 18.84
N LEU A 14 9.38 7.92 20.09
CA LEU A 14 9.03 9.27 20.51
C LEU A 14 10.20 10.24 20.33
N GLU A 15 11.43 9.79 20.63
CA GLU A 15 12.65 10.58 20.43
C GLU A 15 12.88 10.90 18.94
N LYS A 16 12.67 9.93 18.04
CA LYS A 16 12.76 10.16 16.59
C LYS A 16 11.70 11.13 16.06
N ILE A 17 10.47 11.04 16.56
CA ILE A 17 9.39 11.98 16.20
C ILE A 17 9.73 13.40 16.67
N GLU A 18 10.36 13.54 17.83
CA GLU A 18 10.82 14.84 18.34
C GLU A 18 11.90 15.45 17.45
N GLU A 19 12.85 14.63 16.98
CA GLU A 19 13.89 15.06 16.06
C GLU A 19 13.31 15.51 14.71
N MET A 20 12.36 14.75 14.16
CA MET A 20 11.63 15.13 12.95
C MET A 20 10.86 16.44 13.12
N SER A 21 10.15 16.60 14.24
CA SER A 21 9.41 17.82 14.58
C SER A 21 10.31 19.06 14.58
N LYS A 22 11.54 18.94 15.11
CA LYS A 22 12.54 20.03 15.08
C LYS A 22 13.06 20.31 13.67
N THR A 23 13.30 19.26 12.89
CA THR A 23 13.91 19.36 11.55
C THR A 23 12.91 19.92 10.54
N GLU A 24 11.65 19.49 10.58
CA GLU A 24 10.58 19.95 9.68
C GLU A 24 9.91 21.25 10.15
N MET A 25 10.26 21.76 11.34
CA MET A 25 9.61 22.93 11.98
C MET A 25 8.09 22.75 12.13
N GLU A 26 7.65 21.52 12.37
CA GLU A 26 6.25 21.17 12.56
C GLU A 26 5.98 20.65 13.98
N ASP A 27 4.74 20.77 14.45
CA ASP A 27 4.38 20.22 15.76
C ASP A 27 4.34 18.68 15.73
N ARG A 28 4.59 18.06 16.90
CA ARG A 28 4.57 16.59 17.07
C ARG A 28 3.28 15.96 16.56
N SER A 29 2.13 16.60 16.75
CA SER A 29 0.84 16.04 16.35
C SER A 29 0.71 15.98 14.82
N THR A 30 1.31 16.93 14.11
CA THR A 30 1.35 16.93 12.64
C THR A 30 2.24 15.81 12.13
N ILE A 31 3.44 15.65 12.69
CA ILE A 31 4.34 14.53 12.35
C ILE A 31 3.67 13.18 12.63
N ILE A 32 3.06 13.00 13.81
CA ILE A 32 2.35 11.77 14.17
C ILE A 32 1.22 11.49 13.17
N ARG A 33 0.42 12.50 12.81
CA ARG A 33 -0.67 12.34 11.84
C ARG A 33 -0.14 11.91 10.47
N LYS A 34 0.93 12.53 9.97
CA LYS A 34 1.58 12.14 8.71
C LYS A 34 2.00 10.67 8.74
N LEU A 35 2.75 10.27 9.77
CA LEU A 35 3.23 8.89 9.94
C LEU A 35 2.09 7.87 10.03
N VAL A 36 1.00 8.20 10.73
CA VAL A 36 -0.17 7.31 10.84
C VAL A 36 -0.86 7.13 9.49
N ILE A 37 -1.03 8.20 8.72
CA ILE A 37 -1.67 8.15 7.40
C ILE A 37 -0.79 7.33 6.44
N GLU A 38 0.50 7.61 6.39
CA GLU A 38 1.45 6.87 5.54
C GLU A 38 1.51 5.39 5.94
N GLY A 39 1.56 5.10 7.24
CA GLY A 39 1.52 3.73 7.75
C GLY A 39 0.24 3.00 7.36
N TYR A 40 -0.91 3.66 7.45
CA TYR A 40 -2.20 3.12 7.02
C TYR A 40 -2.21 2.81 5.51
N LEU A 41 -1.77 3.76 4.68
CA LEU A 41 -1.73 3.60 3.22
C LEU A 41 -0.80 2.45 2.80
N ASN A 42 0.37 2.34 3.43
CA ASN A 42 1.28 1.22 3.19
C ASN A 42 0.68 -0.12 3.61
N LEU A 43 0.01 -0.15 4.77
CA LEU A 43 -0.62 -1.37 5.28
C LEU A 43 -1.76 -1.86 4.38
N ILE A 44 -2.65 -0.97 3.94
CA ILE A 44 -3.78 -1.35 3.10
C ILE A 44 -3.34 -1.76 1.69
N LYS A 45 -2.30 -1.12 1.15
CA LYS A 45 -1.67 -1.49 -0.12
C LYS A 45 -1.12 -2.92 -0.06
N LYS A 46 -0.31 -3.21 0.96
CA LYS A 46 0.25 -4.54 1.20
C LYS A 46 -0.83 -5.61 1.35
N LYS A 47 -1.81 -5.38 2.24
CA LYS A 47 -2.91 -6.34 2.46
C LYS A 47 -3.70 -6.61 1.20
N SER A 48 -4.06 -5.56 0.45
CA SER A 48 -4.81 -5.72 -0.80
C SER A 48 -4.04 -6.55 -1.83
N ALA A 49 -2.73 -6.37 -1.93
CA ALA A 49 -1.89 -7.18 -2.80
C ALA A 49 -1.82 -8.64 -2.34
N GLU A 50 -1.66 -8.91 -1.04
CA GLU A 50 -1.65 -10.27 -0.47
C GLU A 50 -2.97 -11.01 -0.73
N GLU A 51 -4.11 -10.32 -0.64
CA GLU A 51 -5.44 -10.86 -0.99
C GLU A 51 -5.53 -11.22 -2.48
N TYR A 52 -5.03 -10.36 -3.36
CA TYR A 52 -4.99 -10.62 -4.81
C TYR A 52 -4.08 -11.79 -5.16
N ILE A 53 -2.85 -11.81 -4.64
CA ILE A 53 -1.88 -12.89 -4.86
C ILE A 53 -2.44 -14.22 -4.35
N GLY A 54 -3.17 -14.19 -3.23
CA GLY A 54 -3.89 -15.33 -2.68
C GLY A 54 -5.12 -15.76 -3.48
N GLY A 55 -5.46 -15.06 -4.57
CA GLY A 55 -6.62 -15.36 -5.43
C GLY A 55 -7.97 -15.07 -4.79
N ARG A 56 -8.02 -14.31 -3.70
CA ARG A 56 -9.25 -14.03 -2.94
C ARG A 56 -10.06 -12.88 -3.52
N ILE A 57 -9.39 -11.94 -4.16
CA ILE A 57 -10.00 -10.76 -4.80
C ILE A 57 -9.41 -10.52 -6.19
N THR A 58 -10.09 -9.75 -7.02
CA THR A 58 -9.57 -9.35 -8.33
C THR A 58 -8.56 -8.21 -8.22
N LEU A 59 -7.75 -7.99 -9.26
CA LEU A 59 -6.80 -6.86 -9.31
C LEU A 59 -7.52 -5.51 -9.14
N SER A 60 -8.70 -5.37 -9.75
CA SER A 60 -9.54 -4.16 -9.63
C SER A 60 -10.10 -3.95 -8.22
N GLN A 61 -10.50 -5.03 -7.53
CA GLN A 61 -10.90 -4.93 -6.13
C GLN A 61 -9.71 -4.55 -5.24
N ALA A 62 -8.54 -5.14 -5.49
CA ALA A 62 -7.33 -4.85 -4.75
C ALA A 62 -6.90 -3.38 -4.91
N SER A 63 -6.92 -2.85 -6.15
CA SER A 63 -6.57 -1.45 -6.41
C SER A 63 -7.55 -0.50 -5.71
N LYS A 64 -8.87 -0.78 -5.79
CA LYS A 64 -9.90 0.01 -5.13
C LYS A 64 -9.74 0.04 -3.61
N LEU A 65 -9.45 -1.10 -2.98
CA LEU A 65 -9.24 -1.19 -1.53
C LEU A 65 -7.97 -0.45 -1.10
N ALA A 66 -6.91 -0.51 -1.91
CA ALA A 66 -5.65 0.19 -1.67
C ALA A 66 -5.73 1.70 -1.95
N GLY A 67 -6.81 2.20 -2.55
CA GLY A 67 -6.92 3.59 -3.01
C GLY A 67 -5.99 3.89 -4.19
N LEU A 68 -5.68 2.88 -5.00
CA LEU A 68 -4.80 2.96 -6.15
C LEU A 68 -5.58 2.79 -7.46
N THR A 69 -5.00 3.29 -8.54
CA THR A 69 -5.35 2.87 -9.89
C THR A 69 -4.94 1.41 -10.14
N LEU A 70 -5.49 0.81 -11.20
CA LEU A 70 -5.08 -0.53 -11.62
C LEU A 70 -3.57 -0.61 -11.95
N TRP A 71 -3.06 0.40 -12.65
CA TRP A 71 -1.65 0.50 -13.03
C TRP A 71 -0.73 0.60 -11.81
N GLU A 72 -1.04 1.46 -10.85
CA GLU A 72 -0.23 1.58 -9.61
C GLU A 72 -0.25 0.27 -8.79
N MET A 73 -1.35 -0.48 -8.84
CA MET A 73 -1.42 -1.78 -8.17
C MET A 73 -0.57 -2.83 -8.89
N GLU A 74 -0.58 -2.83 -10.22
CA GLU A 74 0.28 -3.69 -11.03
C GLU A 74 1.76 -3.38 -10.81
N GLU A 75 2.17 -2.10 -10.86
CA GLU A 75 3.52 -1.67 -10.54
C GLU A 75 3.94 -2.07 -9.13
N TYR A 76 3.03 -1.91 -8.15
CA TYR A 76 3.29 -2.35 -6.79
C TYR A 76 3.55 -3.86 -6.74
N LEU A 77 2.71 -4.68 -7.36
CA LEU A 77 2.89 -6.13 -7.42
C LEU A 77 4.24 -6.53 -8.06
N LEU A 78 4.58 -5.91 -9.20
CA LEU A 78 5.86 -6.13 -9.88
C LEU A 78 7.05 -5.74 -8.98
N SER A 79 6.96 -4.61 -8.27
CA SER A 79 8.00 -4.17 -7.32
C SER A 79 8.21 -5.15 -6.16
N GLN A 80 7.18 -5.93 -5.82
CA GLN A 80 7.25 -6.99 -4.80
C GLN A 80 7.68 -8.35 -5.38
N GLY A 81 8.06 -8.40 -6.66
CA GLY A 81 8.49 -9.63 -7.34
C GLY A 81 7.36 -10.55 -7.75
N PHE A 82 6.11 -10.07 -7.75
CA PHE A 82 4.99 -10.87 -8.27
C PHE A 82 5.08 -10.95 -9.79
N ILE A 83 5.11 -12.18 -10.31
CA ILE A 83 5.06 -12.47 -11.74
C ILE A 83 3.73 -13.16 -12.01
N SER A 84 2.93 -12.57 -12.90
CA SER A 84 1.66 -13.17 -13.32
C SER A 84 1.89 -14.56 -13.91
N ARG A 85 0.98 -15.50 -13.62
CA ARG A 85 0.96 -16.82 -14.28
C ARG A 85 0.54 -16.75 -15.74
N TYR A 86 0.11 -15.59 -16.22
CA TYR A 86 -0.25 -15.37 -17.61
C TYR A 86 1.03 -15.29 -18.45
N SER A 87 1.28 -16.34 -19.23
CA SER A 87 2.46 -16.45 -20.10
C SER A 87 2.16 -15.98 -21.53
N ILE A 88 3.21 -15.78 -22.33
CA ILE A 88 3.08 -15.52 -23.77
C ILE A 88 2.30 -16.64 -24.46
N ASP A 89 2.48 -17.90 -24.03
CA ASP A 89 1.74 -19.05 -24.56
C ASP A 89 0.23 -18.96 -24.29
N ASN A 90 -0.18 -18.36 -23.17
CA ASN A 90 -1.59 -18.10 -22.88
C ASN A 90 -2.17 -17.09 -23.89
N LEU A 91 -1.44 -16.00 -24.12
CA LEU A 91 -1.83 -14.97 -25.08
C LEU A 91 -1.93 -15.52 -26.50
N GLU A 92 -0.94 -16.29 -26.95
CA GLU A 92 -0.93 -16.89 -28.29
C GLU A 92 -2.12 -17.82 -28.52
N LYS A 93 -2.51 -18.61 -27.50
CA LYS A 93 -3.67 -19.50 -27.57
C LYS A 93 -4.96 -18.71 -27.69
N GLU A 94 -5.12 -17.63 -26.94
CA GLU A 94 -6.29 -16.74 -27.02
C GLU A 94 -6.39 -16.04 -28.38
N MET A 95 -5.27 -15.54 -28.92
CA MET A 95 -5.22 -14.93 -30.25
C MET A 95 -5.61 -15.90 -31.38
N LYS A 96 -5.31 -17.19 -31.23
CA LYS A 96 -5.72 -18.23 -32.20
C LYS A 96 -7.22 -18.50 -32.18
N ILE A 97 -7.91 -18.26 -31.07
CA ILE A 97 -9.36 -18.44 -30.93
C ILE A 97 -10.13 -17.26 -31.57
N LEU A 98 -9.49 -16.09 -31.69
CA LEU A 98 -10.06 -14.88 -32.28
C LEU A 98 -9.93 -14.80 -33.81
N LYS A 99 -9.35 -15.83 -34.45
CA LYS A 99 -9.26 -15.98 -35.92
C LYS A 99 -10.32 -16.95 -36.42
#